data_AF-A0A1E1X4K8-F1
#
_entry.id   AF-A0A1E1X4K8-F1
#
_cell.length_a   1.000
_cell.length_b   1.000
_cell.length_c   1.000
_cell.angle_alpha   90.00
_cell.angle_beta   90.00
_cell.angle_gamma   90.00
#
_symmetry.space_group_name_H-M   'P 1'
#
loop_
_entity.id
_entity.type
_entity.pdbx_description
1 polymer ?
#
loop_
_entity_poly.entity_id
_entity_poly.type
_entity_poly.pdbx_seq_one_letter_code
_entity_poly.pdbx_strand_id
1 'polypeptide(L)'
;MWFDAGCSEEVPSEDCFRTALKVWIDKPHTINRRLTGIKPLIERRLKPAALDSDAALTALTERLSSVNVGGLSGLLESLTDVPECSWKDATDIVGYVLERDLLPKQIDKFSPVREVVAVFSDSAVFYNISKTPAVSPSVAYRLRLGNDSRVHLDLSNCEDEAAGASWLKDHVLPKVAKWACSEPLAKGNQLVVPSLSQVPIEKYNTIYFNLKKKYGKHLCEIWPETTDPLKYVYEDIAIASYLLALWDQAKQQGCDKPPTFIDVGCGNGLLVYLLTAEGYDGIGVDVRKRKIWDLFGSGTKLMEEPITPETRFPEYSWWIGNHSDELTPWIPYLASRSRPDAQVFLLPCCPFTFHGKYQRQHGGMSQYQSYLLFLQGLCRDLGFDVVLDRLRIPSTKRICLVCTPGVQSDPDAAAATAGNIQGFIPSCIDLQQEPQPKQEHKPPHMDKFEPRAKTEAVRNCTQLDRGFLNCTVDLLARKLLQMGNETLCASPQSLDDRWQKGGSLHLRELADVLSKEDLNMLKSQCGGLQTLIRNHKHIFQVDKGLVSLNIPTLAVRDVVLPSKKNSVTKPRAKRKQCWFHRNHPQGCPLQDGECTFIHE
;
A
#
# COMPACT_ATOMS: atom_id res chain seq x y z
N MET A 1 23.78 28.41 22.92
CA MET A 1 22.56 28.72 23.71
C MET A 1 21.37 28.10 23.00
N TRP A 2 20.50 27.41 23.74
CA TRP A 2 19.28 26.77 23.24
C TRP A 2 18.07 27.67 23.48
N PHE A 3 17.16 27.75 22.51
CA PHE A 3 15.92 28.51 22.62
C PHE A 3 14.72 27.58 22.46
N ASP A 4 13.78 27.64 23.39
CA ASP A 4 12.51 26.90 23.28
C ASP A 4 11.66 27.49 22.14
N ALA A 5 11.42 26.69 21.11
CA ALA A 5 10.62 27.06 19.95
C ALA A 5 9.14 26.64 20.10
N GLY A 6 8.83 25.75 21.05
CA GLY A 6 7.48 25.31 21.36
C GLY A 6 7.43 23.91 21.98
N CYS A 7 6.29 23.59 22.60
CA CYS A 7 6.02 22.31 23.22
C CYS A 7 4.75 21.64 22.66
N SER A 8 4.65 20.33 22.86
CA SER A 8 3.46 19.53 22.52
C SER A 8 2.43 19.50 23.65
N GLU A 9 1.33 18.80 23.41
CA GLU A 9 0.49 18.25 24.48
C GLU A 9 1.26 17.23 25.32
N GLU A 10 0.71 16.88 26.48
CA GLU A 10 1.28 15.88 27.40
C GLU A 10 1.38 14.50 26.73
N VAL A 11 2.48 13.80 27.03
CA VAL A 11 2.74 12.42 26.58
C VAL A 11 2.74 11.46 27.78
N PRO A 12 2.40 10.18 27.60
CA PRO A 12 2.07 9.30 28.73
C PRO A 12 3.26 8.90 29.60
N SER A 13 4.46 8.80 29.03
CA SER A 13 5.67 8.34 29.73
C SER A 13 6.93 8.64 28.93
N GLU A 14 8.08 8.52 29.60
CA GLU A 14 9.41 8.59 28.98
C GLU A 14 9.65 7.48 27.95
N ASP A 15 9.20 6.24 28.23
CA ASP A 15 9.30 5.12 27.29
C ASP A 15 8.50 5.36 26.00
N CYS A 16 7.32 5.96 26.13
CA CYS A 16 6.50 6.40 25.00
C CYS A 16 7.24 7.43 24.15
N PHE A 17 7.88 8.42 24.80
CA PHE A 17 8.69 9.42 24.11
C PHE A 17 9.90 8.80 23.40
N ARG A 18 10.68 7.93 24.06
CA ARG A 18 11.83 7.22 23.48
C ARG A 18 11.40 6.35 22.29
N THR A 19 10.25 5.69 22.36
CA THR A 19 9.68 4.92 21.24
C THR A 19 9.32 5.83 20.05
N ALA A 20 8.73 7.01 20.30
CA ALA A 20 8.44 7.99 19.27
C ALA A 20 9.72 8.56 18.62
N LEU A 21 10.76 8.82 19.43
CA LEU A 21 12.08 9.21 18.93
C LEU A 21 12.66 8.15 18.01
N LYS A 22 12.63 6.86 18.38
CA LYS A 22 13.11 5.77 17.50
C LYS A 22 12.48 5.84 16.10
N VAL A 23 11.18 6.16 16.01
CA VAL A 23 10.49 6.31 14.71
C VAL A 23 11.00 7.53 13.93
N TRP A 24 11.16 8.68 14.59
CA TRP A 24 11.67 9.89 13.92
C TRP A 24 13.12 9.71 13.44
N ILE A 25 13.93 9.06 14.26
CA ILE A 25 15.32 8.73 13.95
C ILE A 25 15.36 7.75 12.78
N ASP A 26 14.72 6.59 12.84
CA ASP A 26 14.85 5.59 11.76
C ASP A 26 14.12 6.00 10.47
N LYS A 27 12.99 6.72 10.59
CA LYS A 27 12.06 6.94 9.47
C LYS A 27 11.64 8.41 9.31
N PRO A 28 12.57 9.36 9.14
CA PRO A 28 12.23 10.78 9.00
C PRO A 28 11.39 11.08 7.74
N HIS A 29 11.51 10.24 6.70
CA HIS A 29 10.71 10.30 5.47
C HIS A 29 9.20 10.08 5.68
N THR A 30 8.77 9.63 6.87
CA THR A 30 7.35 9.53 7.24
C THR A 30 6.69 10.90 7.39
N ILE A 31 7.46 11.92 7.80
CA ILE A 31 7.04 13.33 7.90
C ILE A 31 7.62 14.12 6.74
N ASN A 32 8.93 14.04 6.54
CA ASN A 32 9.61 14.79 5.49
C ASN A 32 9.50 14.08 4.14
N ARG A 33 8.44 14.41 3.40
CA ARG A 33 8.14 13.80 2.09
C ARG A 33 9.16 14.11 1.00
N ARG A 34 10.10 15.02 1.23
CA ARG A 34 11.26 15.27 0.34
C ARG A 34 12.31 14.17 0.40
N LEU A 35 12.33 13.39 1.49
CA LEU A 35 13.25 12.29 1.68
C LEU A 35 12.71 11.00 1.09
N THR A 36 13.60 10.23 0.49
CA THR A 36 13.38 8.80 0.25
C THR A 36 13.59 8.05 1.55
N GLY A 37 14.67 8.30 2.28
CA GLY A 37 14.90 7.69 3.59
C GLY A 37 16.26 8.05 4.11
N ILE A 38 16.86 7.13 4.86
CA ILE A 38 18.19 7.31 5.43
C ILE A 38 19.12 6.17 4.99
N LYS A 39 20.41 6.48 4.87
CA LYS A 39 21.48 5.49 4.82
C LYS A 39 22.26 5.59 6.14
N PRO A 40 22.18 4.59 7.03
CA PRO A 40 23.01 4.56 8.22
C PRO A 40 24.48 4.41 7.81
N LEU A 41 25.38 5.08 8.54
CA LEU A 41 26.81 5.06 8.24
C LEU A 41 27.63 4.53 9.41
N ILE A 42 27.50 5.18 10.57
CA ILE A 42 28.27 4.85 11.77
C ILE A 42 27.32 4.88 12.97
N GLU A 43 27.46 3.87 13.83
CA GLU A 43 26.77 3.78 15.12
C GLU A 43 27.83 3.75 16.22
N ARG A 44 27.66 4.62 17.21
CA ARG A 44 28.60 4.80 18.32
C ARG A 44 27.85 4.97 19.64
N ARG A 45 28.54 4.82 20.76
CA ARG A 45 27.99 5.05 22.11
C ARG A 45 28.82 6.09 22.85
N LEU A 46 28.18 7.11 23.41
CA LEU A 46 28.84 8.12 24.25
C LEU A 46 29.51 7.45 25.45
N LYS A 47 30.72 7.91 25.77
CA LYS A 47 31.42 7.53 27.01
C LYS A 47 30.60 8.00 28.23
N PRO A 48 30.60 7.25 29.36
CA PRO A 48 29.85 7.59 30.58
C PRO A 48 30.02 9.04 31.04
N ALA A 49 31.23 9.60 30.94
CA ALA A 49 31.52 10.98 31.32
C ALA A 49 30.75 12.06 30.51
N ALA A 50 30.15 11.69 29.38
CA ALA A 50 29.44 12.60 28.46
C ALA A 50 27.91 12.47 28.51
N LEU A 51 27.36 11.59 29.36
CA LEU A 51 25.93 11.22 29.35
C LEU A 51 25.03 12.12 30.21
N ASP A 52 25.54 12.69 31.32
CA ASP A 52 24.67 13.14 32.43
C ASP A 52 24.69 14.66 32.72
N SER A 53 25.05 15.53 31.77
CA SER A 53 24.87 16.97 31.98
C SER A 53 24.48 17.75 30.73
N ASP A 54 23.59 18.74 30.90
CA ASP A 54 23.26 19.76 29.89
C ASP A 54 24.53 20.51 29.41
N ALA A 55 25.57 20.55 30.24
CA ALA A 55 26.90 21.02 29.88
C ALA A 55 27.61 20.10 28.87
N ALA A 56 27.54 18.78 29.05
CA ALA A 56 28.10 17.80 28.12
C ALA A 56 27.36 17.83 26.77
N LEU A 57 26.05 18.01 26.79
CA LEU A 57 25.22 18.22 25.60
C LEU A 57 25.63 19.48 24.82
N THR A 58 25.78 20.59 25.54
CA THR A 58 26.18 21.88 24.95
C THR A 58 27.59 21.79 24.37
N ALA A 59 28.53 21.19 25.12
CA ALA A 59 29.89 20.94 24.66
C ALA A 59 29.92 20.03 23.43
N LEU A 60 29.10 18.98 23.37
CA LEU A 60 28.99 18.12 22.19
C LEU A 60 28.49 18.93 20.99
N THR A 61 27.46 19.76 21.19
CA THR A 61 26.86 20.56 20.12
C THR A 61 27.85 21.62 19.59
N GLU A 62 28.63 22.26 20.46
CA GLU A 62 29.71 23.19 20.08
C GLU A 62 30.86 22.49 19.34
N ARG A 63 31.21 21.27 19.76
CA ARG A 63 32.21 20.47 19.05
C ARG A 63 31.71 19.99 17.70
N LEU A 64 30.44 19.59 17.58
CA LEU A 64 29.83 19.25 16.30
C LEU A 64 29.74 20.47 15.37
N SER A 65 29.48 21.66 15.91
CA SER A 65 29.33 22.87 15.10
C SER A 65 30.64 23.40 14.52
N SER A 66 31.75 23.13 15.20
CA SER A 66 33.12 23.49 14.78
C SER A 66 33.74 22.49 13.79
N VAL A 67 33.08 21.37 13.50
CA VAL A 67 33.59 20.31 12.63
C VAL A 67 32.80 20.25 11.32
N ASN A 68 33.50 19.92 10.23
CA ASN A 68 32.91 19.63 8.92
C ASN A 68 32.79 18.11 8.69
N VAL A 69 32.20 17.69 7.57
CA VAL A 69 32.03 16.25 7.25
C VAL A 69 33.35 15.48 7.32
N GLY A 70 34.48 16.07 6.89
CA GLY A 70 35.79 15.41 6.91
C GLY A 70 36.39 15.21 8.30
N GLY A 71 36.11 16.11 9.24
CA GLY A 71 36.60 16.01 10.62
C GLY A 71 35.72 15.19 11.57
N LEU A 72 34.55 14.74 11.11
CA LEU A 72 33.54 14.10 11.95
C LEU A 72 34.02 12.77 12.54
N SER A 73 34.69 11.91 11.76
CA SER A 73 35.14 10.59 12.23
C SER A 73 36.06 10.71 13.45
N GLY A 74 37.09 11.57 13.37
CA GLY A 74 38.03 11.78 14.46
C GLY A 74 37.38 12.39 15.70
N LEU A 75 36.41 13.29 15.51
CA LEU A 75 35.62 13.83 16.62
C LEU A 75 34.84 12.72 17.34
N LEU A 76 34.09 11.90 16.58
CA LEU A 76 33.29 10.82 17.13
C LEU A 76 34.15 9.77 17.83
N GLU A 77 35.28 9.36 17.23
CA GLU A 77 36.23 8.42 17.85
C GLU A 77 36.77 8.91 19.19
N SER A 78 37.01 10.21 19.35
CA SER A 78 37.48 10.76 20.62
C SER A 78 36.42 10.67 21.74
N LEU A 79 35.15 10.81 21.38
CA LEU A 79 34.01 11.00 22.30
C LEU A 79 33.21 9.73 22.60
N THR A 80 33.35 8.73 21.75
CA THR A 80 32.47 7.57 21.73
C THR A 80 33.23 6.26 21.64
N ASP A 81 32.58 5.19 22.06
CA ASP A 81 33.02 3.82 21.92
C ASP A 81 32.15 3.06 20.90
N VAL A 82 32.58 1.87 20.52
CA VAL A 82 31.78 0.97 19.67
C VAL A 82 30.66 0.36 20.54
N PRO A 83 29.39 0.40 20.10
CA PRO A 83 28.29 -0.16 20.87
C PRO A 83 28.34 -1.70 20.84
N GLU A 84 27.87 -2.33 21.92
CA GLU A 84 27.81 -3.80 22.03
C GLU A 84 26.78 -4.43 21.07
N CYS A 85 25.71 -3.70 20.75
CA CYS A 85 24.67 -4.11 19.82
C CYS A 85 24.19 -2.93 18.95
N SER A 86 23.43 -3.20 17.89
CA SER A 86 22.87 -2.13 17.08
C SER A 86 21.79 -1.37 17.85
N TRP A 87 21.68 -0.07 17.62
CA TRP A 87 20.68 0.76 18.30
C TRP A 87 19.23 0.33 18.00
N LYS A 88 19.01 -0.40 16.89
CA LYS A 88 17.71 -0.92 16.49
C LYS A 88 17.26 -2.06 17.39
N ASP A 89 18.21 -2.85 17.87
CA ASP A 89 17.99 -4.02 18.73
C ASP A 89 18.11 -3.66 20.22
N ALA A 90 18.68 -2.49 20.52
CA ALA A 90 18.86 -2.01 21.87
C ALA A 90 17.52 -1.74 22.59
N THR A 91 17.42 -2.26 23.81
CA THR A 91 16.30 -1.98 24.74
C THR A 91 16.30 -0.50 25.15
N ASP A 92 17.48 0.06 25.41
CA ASP A 92 17.70 1.46 25.68
C ASP A 92 18.60 2.12 24.63
N ILE A 93 18.16 3.27 24.11
CA ILE A 93 18.86 4.06 23.09
C ILE A 93 19.63 5.24 23.67
N VAL A 94 19.61 5.43 24.99
CA VAL A 94 20.39 6.48 25.65
C VAL A 94 21.89 6.27 25.39
N GLY A 95 22.57 7.34 25.03
CA GLY A 95 23.99 7.37 24.71
C GLY A 95 24.33 7.07 23.26
N TYR A 96 23.39 6.65 22.42
CA TYR A 96 23.70 6.36 21.02
C TYR A 96 23.99 7.65 20.23
N VAL A 97 25.04 7.60 19.43
CA VAL A 97 25.38 8.62 18.43
C VAL A 97 25.35 7.96 17.05
N LEU A 98 24.47 8.47 16.19
CA LEU A 98 24.16 7.89 14.89
C LEU A 98 24.56 8.87 13.80
N GLU A 99 25.50 8.48 12.96
CA GLU A 99 25.84 9.17 11.73
C GLU A 99 25.05 8.56 10.57
N ARG A 100 24.39 9.41 9.78
CA ARG A 100 23.54 8.99 8.68
C ARG A 100 23.52 9.98 7.53
N ASP A 101 23.26 9.47 6.33
CA ASP A 101 22.89 10.29 5.18
C ASP A 101 21.36 10.33 5.02
N LEU A 102 20.79 11.53 4.99
CA LEU A 102 19.42 11.77 4.58
C LEU A 102 19.34 11.82 3.07
N LEU A 103 18.62 10.87 2.47
CA LEU A 103 18.57 10.69 1.02
C LEU A 103 17.39 11.46 0.41
N PRO A 104 17.63 12.44 -0.48
CA PRO A 104 16.56 13.18 -1.15
C PRO A 104 15.86 12.35 -2.22
N LYS A 105 14.59 12.64 -2.50
CA LYS A 105 13.84 12.06 -3.63
C LYS A 105 14.24 12.64 -4.98
N GLN A 106 14.60 13.93 -5.01
CA GLN A 106 15.01 14.64 -6.23
C GLN A 106 16.53 14.68 -6.29
N ILE A 107 17.13 13.53 -6.59
CA ILE A 107 18.59 13.34 -6.59
C ILE A 107 19.31 14.13 -7.70
N ASP A 108 18.56 14.64 -8.69
CA ASP A 108 19.04 15.57 -9.72
C ASP A 108 19.23 17.00 -9.22
N LYS A 109 18.59 17.35 -8.10
CA LYS A 109 18.60 18.72 -7.55
C LYS A 109 19.29 18.81 -6.20
N PHE A 110 19.23 17.75 -5.41
CA PHE A 110 19.70 17.75 -4.04
C PHE A 110 20.67 16.59 -3.82
N SER A 111 21.78 16.88 -3.14
CA SER A 111 22.71 15.86 -2.66
C SER A 111 22.23 15.29 -1.31
N PRO A 112 22.68 14.09 -0.93
CA PRO A 112 22.51 13.57 0.43
C PRO A 112 23.00 14.57 1.49
N VAL A 113 22.30 14.63 2.61
CA VAL A 113 22.66 15.48 3.75
C VAL A 113 23.17 14.63 4.89
N ARG A 114 24.41 14.87 5.32
CA ARG A 114 25.04 14.20 6.46
C ARG A 114 24.48 14.77 7.75
N GLU A 115 23.91 13.90 8.58
CA GLU A 115 23.32 14.27 9.85
C GLU A 115 23.87 13.37 10.97
N VAL A 116 24.07 13.97 12.14
CA VAL A 116 24.42 13.26 13.37
C VAL A 116 23.24 13.39 14.33
N VAL A 117 22.84 12.27 14.92
CA VAL A 117 21.83 12.22 15.98
C VAL A 117 22.48 11.70 17.25
N ALA A 118 22.43 12.47 18.33
CA ALA A 118 22.90 12.06 19.64
C ALA A 118 21.72 11.93 20.60
N VAL A 119 21.58 10.78 21.26
CA VAL A 119 20.49 10.47 22.17
C VAL A 119 20.98 10.51 23.61
N PHE A 120 20.28 11.25 24.44
CA PHE A 120 20.50 11.42 25.88
C PHE A 120 19.31 10.84 26.65
N SER A 121 19.36 10.90 27.98
CA SER A 121 18.32 10.34 28.86
C SER A 121 16.92 10.87 28.52
N ASP A 122 16.78 12.18 28.44
CA ASP A 122 15.51 12.90 28.26
C ASP A 122 15.35 13.53 26.87
N SER A 123 16.35 13.41 25.99
CA SER A 123 16.39 14.21 24.77
C SER A 123 17.18 13.58 23.62
N ALA A 124 16.93 14.06 22.41
CA ALA A 124 17.72 13.74 21.23
C ALA A 124 18.06 15.02 20.47
N VAL A 125 19.34 15.17 20.14
CA VAL A 125 19.88 16.30 19.36
C VAL A 125 20.15 15.85 17.93
N PHE A 126 19.73 16.66 16.98
CA PHE A 126 19.88 16.45 15.55
C PHE A 126 20.74 17.57 14.98
N TYR A 127 21.84 17.20 14.33
CA TYR A 127 22.81 18.13 13.79
C TYR A 127 23.10 17.85 12.31
N ASN A 128 22.76 18.80 11.44
CA ASN A 128 23.06 18.76 10.01
C ASN A 128 24.51 19.20 9.76
N ILE A 129 25.43 18.23 9.67
CA ILE A 129 26.86 18.47 9.43
C ILE A 129 27.12 19.06 8.05
N SER A 130 26.29 18.72 7.05
CA SER A 130 26.42 19.29 5.71
C SER A 130 26.08 20.78 5.65
N LYS A 131 25.35 21.33 6.65
CA LYS A 131 24.91 22.73 6.72
C LYS A 131 24.07 23.18 5.50
N THR A 132 23.51 22.24 4.74
CA THR A 132 22.65 22.51 3.59
C THR A 132 21.17 22.31 3.98
N PRO A 133 20.30 23.34 3.83
CA PRO A 133 18.91 23.29 4.32
C PRO A 133 17.94 22.51 3.40
N ALA A 134 18.45 21.82 2.38
CA ALA A 134 17.64 21.23 1.31
C ALA A 134 16.58 20.23 1.83
N VAL A 135 16.98 19.36 2.76
CA VAL A 135 16.12 18.30 3.31
C VAL A 135 16.21 18.13 4.82
N SER A 136 17.10 18.84 5.51
CA SER A 136 17.10 18.97 6.98
C SER A 136 17.43 20.42 7.31
N PRO A 137 16.87 21.01 8.38
CA PRO A 137 17.28 22.34 8.85
C PRO A 137 18.80 22.43 9.01
N SER A 138 19.41 23.59 8.70
CA SER A 138 20.84 23.78 8.95
C SER A 138 21.14 24.09 10.42
N VAL A 139 20.13 24.54 11.16
CA VAL A 139 20.18 24.75 12.61
C VAL A 139 20.10 23.42 13.35
N ALA A 140 20.90 23.25 14.41
CA ALA A 140 20.72 22.09 15.28
C ALA A 140 19.44 22.24 16.10
N TYR A 141 18.75 21.12 16.31
CA TYR A 141 17.54 21.10 17.10
C TYR A 141 17.55 19.94 18.08
N ARG A 142 16.85 20.14 19.19
CA ARG A 142 16.67 19.17 20.26
C ARG A 142 15.19 18.88 20.45
N LEU A 143 14.82 17.61 20.51
CA LEU A 143 13.54 17.18 21.06
C LEU A 143 13.81 16.66 22.47
N ARG A 144 13.21 17.26 23.49
CA ARG A 144 13.38 16.84 24.90
C ARG A 144 12.03 16.59 25.57
N LEU A 145 11.99 15.68 26.53
CA LEU A 145 10.86 15.51 27.44
C LEU A 145 11.05 16.45 28.63
N GLY A 146 10.13 17.39 28.83
CA GLY A 146 10.14 18.27 29.98
C GLY A 146 9.55 17.61 31.24
N ASN A 147 9.83 18.20 32.40
CA ASN A 147 9.23 17.80 33.68
C ASN A 147 7.69 17.97 33.71
N ASP A 148 7.16 18.75 32.77
CA ASP A 148 5.73 18.93 32.50
C ASP A 148 5.12 17.79 31.66
N SER A 149 5.89 16.72 31.41
CA SER A 149 5.50 15.58 30.56
C SER A 149 5.16 15.98 29.12
N ARG A 150 5.72 17.08 28.62
CA ARG A 150 5.54 17.53 27.23
C ARG A 150 6.82 17.35 26.44
N VAL A 151 6.70 17.14 25.14
CA VAL A 151 7.85 17.18 24.23
C VAL A 151 8.12 18.64 23.90
N HIS A 152 9.32 19.13 24.19
CA HIS A 152 9.78 20.47 23.83
C HIS A 152 10.71 20.38 22.62
N LEU A 153 10.60 21.38 21.73
CA LEU A 153 11.49 21.58 20.60
C LEU A 153 12.38 22.77 20.91
N ASP A 154 13.68 22.53 21.10
CA ASP A 154 14.66 23.60 21.27
C ASP A 154 15.54 23.74 20.02
N LEU A 155 15.98 24.96 19.72
CA LEU A 155 16.85 25.29 18.58
C LEU A 155 18.17 25.91 19.05
N SER A 156 19.28 25.54 18.42
CA SER A 156 20.58 26.16 18.69
C SER A 156 20.83 27.32 17.71
N ASN A 157 20.72 28.57 18.17
CA ASN A 157 20.95 29.77 17.35
C ASN A 157 19.90 29.99 16.23
N CYS A 158 18.94 30.90 16.45
CA CYS A 158 17.70 31.01 15.66
C CYS A 158 17.71 32.10 14.56
N GLU A 159 18.80 32.86 14.41
CA GLU A 159 18.76 34.14 13.68
C GLU A 159 18.52 33.99 12.16
N ASP A 160 18.89 32.86 11.53
CA ASP A 160 18.86 32.70 10.07
C ASP A 160 17.97 31.56 9.51
N GLU A 161 17.28 30.77 10.35
CA GLU A 161 16.60 29.51 9.94
C GLU A 161 15.09 29.45 10.27
N ALA A 162 14.39 30.58 10.19
CA ALA A 162 12.96 30.69 10.55
C ALA A 162 12.04 29.67 9.84
N ALA A 163 12.33 29.34 8.57
CA ALA A 163 11.54 28.36 7.81
C ALA A 163 11.73 26.91 8.30
N GLY A 164 12.96 26.53 8.65
CA GLY A 164 13.28 25.21 9.22
C GLY A 164 12.64 25.04 10.60
N ALA A 165 12.77 26.08 11.43
CA ALA A 165 12.14 26.17 12.75
C ALA A 165 10.62 26.00 12.69
N SER A 166 9.93 26.79 11.84
CA SER A 166 8.48 26.67 11.64
C SER A 166 8.10 25.27 11.16
N TRP A 167 8.88 24.68 10.23
CA TRP A 167 8.59 23.34 9.73
C TRP A 167 8.69 22.27 10.83
N LEU A 168 9.73 22.30 11.66
CA LEU A 168 9.90 21.39 12.80
C LEU A 168 8.73 21.51 13.79
N LYS A 169 8.36 22.75 14.14
CA LYS A 169 7.25 23.05 15.05
C LYS A 169 5.91 22.57 14.50
N ASP A 170 5.62 22.84 13.24
CA ASP A 170 4.31 22.58 12.65
C ASP A 170 4.11 21.11 12.22
N HIS A 171 5.21 20.38 11.95
CA HIS A 171 5.13 19.04 11.34
C HIS A 171 5.79 17.94 12.17
N VAL A 172 6.95 18.19 12.78
CA VAL A 172 7.70 17.16 13.51
C VAL A 172 7.19 17.03 14.94
N LEU A 173 7.18 18.13 15.68
CA LEU A 173 6.77 18.17 17.08
C LEU A 173 5.38 17.52 17.33
N PRO A 174 4.29 17.93 16.65
CA PRO A 174 2.96 17.34 16.88
C PRO A 174 2.92 15.86 16.47
N LYS A 175 3.75 15.44 15.51
CA LYS A 175 3.75 14.06 15.04
C LYS A 175 4.49 13.14 16.00
N VAL A 176 5.62 13.57 16.55
CA VAL A 176 6.37 12.84 17.58
C VAL A 176 5.51 12.68 18.82
N ALA A 177 4.86 13.76 19.30
CA ALA A 177 3.93 13.68 20.42
C ALA A 177 2.77 12.70 20.15
N LYS A 178 2.17 12.77 18.96
CA LYS A 178 1.13 11.81 18.56
C LYS A 178 1.61 10.36 18.58
N TRP A 179 2.84 10.09 18.13
CA TRP A 179 3.41 8.73 18.19
C TRP A 179 3.64 8.28 19.63
N ALA A 180 4.09 9.18 20.51
CA ALA A 180 4.27 8.86 21.93
C ALA A 180 2.93 8.49 22.60
N CYS A 181 1.83 9.13 22.21
CA CYS A 181 0.49 8.80 22.70
C CYS A 181 -0.16 7.59 21.99
N SER A 182 0.49 6.98 21.00
CA SER A 182 -0.07 5.84 20.25
C SER A 182 0.33 4.52 20.89
N GLU A 183 -0.58 3.55 20.93
CA GLU A 183 -0.24 2.20 21.39
C GLU A 183 0.72 1.49 20.42
N PRO A 184 1.81 0.87 20.91
CA PRO A 184 2.73 0.11 20.07
C PRO A 184 2.04 -1.07 19.38
N LEU A 185 2.24 -1.20 18.07
CA LEU A 185 1.73 -2.33 17.27
C LEU A 185 2.24 -3.70 17.75
N ALA A 186 3.35 -3.73 18.49
CA ALA A 186 3.95 -4.95 19.04
C ALA A 186 3.06 -5.70 20.05
N LYS A 187 2.04 -5.04 20.62
CA LYS A 187 1.04 -5.68 21.50
C LYS A 187 -0.11 -6.35 20.75
N GLY A 188 -0.16 -6.24 19.41
CA GLY A 188 -1.23 -6.82 18.59
C GLY A 188 -0.76 -7.96 17.69
N ASN A 189 -1.69 -8.83 17.26
CA ASN A 189 -1.44 -9.94 16.32
C ASN A 189 -1.19 -9.47 14.86
N GLN A 190 -0.67 -8.26 14.65
CA GLN A 190 -0.46 -7.69 13.33
C GLN A 190 0.92 -8.01 12.78
N LEU A 191 0.97 -8.43 11.52
CA LEU A 191 2.21 -8.64 10.79
C LEU A 191 2.91 -7.29 10.51
N VAL A 192 4.10 -7.10 11.10
CA VAL A 192 4.96 -5.94 10.89
C VAL A 192 6.00 -6.29 9.83
N VAL A 193 5.87 -5.69 8.65
CA VAL A 193 6.82 -5.88 7.54
C VAL A 193 7.62 -4.59 7.32
N PRO A 194 8.96 -4.63 7.41
CA PRO A 194 9.81 -3.47 7.14
C PRO A 194 9.70 -3.04 5.65
N SER A 195 10.12 -1.82 5.33
CA SER A 195 9.99 -1.28 3.97
C SER A 195 11.31 -1.12 3.28
N LEU A 196 11.45 -1.78 2.13
CA LEU A 196 12.70 -1.88 1.36
C LEU A 196 13.84 -2.43 2.22
N SER A 197 13.57 -3.45 3.03
CA SER A 197 14.59 -4.07 3.87
C SER A 197 15.51 -5.01 3.10
N GLN A 198 15.08 -5.52 1.94
CA GLN A 198 15.86 -6.47 1.13
C GLN A 198 16.75 -5.79 0.09
N VAL A 199 16.67 -4.46 -0.04
CA VAL A 199 17.45 -3.72 -1.03
C VAL A 199 18.03 -2.44 -0.42
N PRO A 200 19.23 -1.99 -0.81
CA PRO A 200 19.78 -0.74 -0.33
C PRO A 200 18.91 0.41 -0.83
N ILE A 201 18.35 1.20 0.10
CA ILE A 201 17.42 2.27 -0.21
C ILE A 201 18.01 3.33 -1.16
N GLU A 202 19.32 3.61 -1.07
CA GLU A 202 20.03 4.49 -1.99
C GLU A 202 20.04 3.92 -3.42
N LYS A 203 20.36 2.63 -3.57
CA LYS A 203 20.37 1.95 -4.86
C LYS A 203 18.98 1.94 -5.48
N TYR A 204 17.96 1.56 -4.71
CA TYR A 204 16.56 1.62 -5.13
C TYR A 204 16.16 3.03 -5.60
N ASN A 205 16.51 4.07 -4.84
CA ASN A 205 16.18 5.45 -5.17
C ASN A 205 16.80 5.89 -6.51
N THR A 206 18.08 5.55 -6.71
CA THR A 206 18.81 5.86 -7.94
C THR A 206 18.21 5.17 -9.15
N ILE A 207 17.91 3.87 -9.04
CA ILE A 207 17.27 3.11 -10.13
C ILE A 207 15.88 3.69 -10.42
N TYR A 208 15.06 3.89 -9.39
CA TYR A 208 13.71 4.44 -9.55
C TYR A 208 13.71 5.81 -10.20
N PHE A 209 14.61 6.70 -9.79
CA PHE A 209 14.76 8.01 -10.42
C PHE A 209 15.12 7.89 -11.90
N ASN A 210 16.10 7.04 -12.23
CA ASN A 210 16.56 6.84 -13.61
C ASN A 210 15.48 6.23 -14.50
N LEU A 211 14.80 5.17 -14.05
CA LEU A 211 13.68 4.57 -14.78
C LEU A 211 12.52 5.55 -14.95
N LYS A 212 12.19 6.30 -13.91
CA LYS A 212 11.15 7.33 -13.98
C LYS A 212 11.48 8.41 -15.01
N LYS A 213 12.74 8.86 -15.05
CA LYS A 213 13.22 9.84 -16.02
C LYS A 213 13.24 9.28 -17.45
N LYS A 214 13.68 8.02 -17.61
CA LYS A 214 13.84 7.35 -18.90
C LYS A 214 12.50 6.96 -19.54
N TYR A 215 11.56 6.45 -18.75
CA TYR A 215 10.33 5.83 -19.26
C TYR A 215 9.04 6.55 -18.84
N GLY A 216 9.01 7.11 -17.63
CA GLY A 216 7.76 7.44 -16.94
C GLY A 216 6.87 8.44 -17.69
N LYS A 217 7.42 9.56 -18.18
CA LYS A 217 6.63 10.57 -18.88
C LYS A 217 6.04 10.04 -20.19
N HIS A 218 6.90 9.47 -21.03
CA HIS A 218 6.52 8.95 -22.35
C HIS A 218 5.48 7.83 -22.23
N LEU A 219 5.69 6.85 -21.35
CA LEU A 219 4.74 5.74 -21.16
C LEU A 219 3.37 6.22 -20.65
N CYS A 220 3.32 7.26 -19.82
CA CYS A 220 2.05 7.85 -19.41
C CYS A 220 1.31 8.51 -20.58
N GLU A 221 2.03 9.14 -21.50
CA GLU A 221 1.47 9.85 -22.66
C GLU A 221 0.89 8.90 -23.71
N ILE A 222 1.54 7.76 -23.93
CA ILE A 222 1.12 6.77 -24.95
C ILE A 222 0.22 5.66 -24.40
N TRP A 223 -0.22 5.75 -23.14
CA TRP A 223 -0.96 4.68 -22.45
C TRP A 223 -2.31 4.37 -23.12
N PRO A 224 -2.50 3.18 -23.73
CA PRO A 224 -3.69 2.87 -24.52
C PRO A 224 -4.81 2.20 -23.69
N GLU A 225 -4.54 1.88 -22.42
CA GLU A 225 -5.48 1.19 -21.54
C GLU A 225 -6.43 2.19 -20.85
N THR A 226 -7.59 1.71 -20.41
CA THR A 226 -8.60 2.55 -19.72
C THR A 226 -8.24 2.85 -18.26
N THR A 227 -7.13 2.29 -17.77
CA THR A 227 -6.63 2.48 -16.42
C THR A 227 -5.83 3.77 -16.29
N ASP A 228 -5.68 4.28 -15.06
CA ASP A 228 -4.91 5.50 -14.80
C ASP A 228 -3.39 5.29 -15.04
N PRO A 229 -2.78 5.88 -16.08
CA PRO A 229 -1.36 5.70 -16.36
C PRO A 229 -0.47 6.12 -15.19
N LEU A 230 -0.82 7.19 -14.46
CA LEU A 230 -0.01 7.67 -13.34
C LEU A 230 0.03 6.67 -12.19
N LYS A 231 -0.97 5.79 -12.08
CA LYS A 231 -0.93 4.70 -11.11
C LYS A 231 -0.07 3.56 -11.61
N TYR A 232 -0.39 2.99 -12.78
CA TYR A 232 0.20 1.73 -13.24
C TYR A 232 1.65 1.90 -13.73
N VAL A 233 1.96 2.97 -14.46
CA VAL A 233 3.32 3.20 -14.97
C VAL A 233 4.31 3.37 -13.82
N TYR A 234 4.00 4.21 -12.82
CA TYR A 234 4.91 4.43 -11.70
C TYR A 234 4.91 3.27 -10.69
N GLU A 235 3.86 2.46 -10.65
CA GLU A 235 3.84 1.20 -9.89
C GLU A 235 4.80 0.18 -10.48
N ASP A 236 4.71 -0.11 -11.79
CA ASP A 236 5.62 -1.06 -12.45
C ASP A 236 7.06 -0.55 -12.50
N ILE A 237 7.29 0.76 -12.64
CA ILE A 237 8.64 1.34 -12.50
C ILE A 237 9.20 1.10 -11.09
N ALA A 238 8.39 1.25 -10.04
CA ALA A 238 8.83 1.00 -8.67
C ALA A 238 9.10 -0.50 -8.41
N ILE A 239 8.29 -1.41 -8.98
CA ILE A 239 8.52 -2.86 -8.89
C ILE A 239 9.80 -3.26 -9.65
N ALA A 240 9.98 -2.77 -10.88
CA ALA A 240 11.21 -2.98 -11.65
C ALA A 240 12.43 -2.45 -10.88
N SER A 241 12.34 -1.28 -10.28
CA SER A 241 13.43 -0.71 -9.48
C SER A 241 13.82 -1.59 -8.30
N TYR A 242 12.84 -2.23 -7.66
CA TYR A 242 13.08 -3.15 -6.57
C TYR A 242 13.79 -4.41 -7.04
N LEU A 243 13.29 -5.06 -8.09
CA LEU A 243 13.89 -6.27 -8.66
C LEU A 243 15.33 -6.02 -9.15
N LEU A 244 15.56 -4.91 -9.87
CA LEU A 244 16.89 -4.53 -10.33
C LEU A 244 17.85 -4.24 -9.17
N ALA A 245 17.38 -3.61 -8.08
CA ALA A 245 18.20 -3.40 -6.89
C ALA A 245 18.55 -4.72 -6.18
N LEU A 246 17.59 -5.64 -6.13
CA LEU A 246 17.77 -6.97 -5.54
C LEU A 246 18.79 -7.80 -6.34
N TRP A 247 18.69 -7.80 -7.67
CA TRP A 247 19.60 -8.50 -8.56
C TRP A 247 21.01 -7.91 -8.58
N ASP A 248 21.12 -6.57 -8.52
CA ASP A 248 22.42 -5.90 -8.40
C ASP A 248 23.13 -6.28 -7.09
N GLN A 249 22.39 -6.42 -5.98
CA GLN A 249 22.94 -6.88 -4.71
C GLN A 249 23.43 -8.33 -4.80
N ALA A 250 22.65 -9.23 -5.40
CA ALA A 250 23.07 -10.62 -5.61
C ALA A 250 24.34 -10.71 -6.47
N LYS A 251 24.46 -9.87 -7.50
CA LYS A 251 25.66 -9.76 -8.33
C LYS A 251 26.89 -9.31 -7.51
N GLN A 252 26.73 -8.30 -6.65
CA GLN A 252 27.81 -7.84 -5.78
C GLN A 252 28.26 -8.90 -4.75
N GLN A 253 27.38 -9.85 -4.43
CA GLN A 253 27.65 -10.98 -3.54
C GLN A 253 28.27 -12.20 -4.26
N GLY A 254 28.65 -12.06 -5.53
CA GLY A 254 29.35 -13.11 -6.30
C GLY A 254 28.46 -13.95 -7.20
N CYS A 255 27.21 -13.55 -7.45
CA CYS A 255 26.39 -14.20 -8.48
C CYS A 255 26.78 -13.68 -9.88
N ASP A 256 27.58 -14.46 -10.60
CA ASP A 256 28.11 -14.06 -11.92
C ASP A 256 27.10 -14.17 -13.06
N LYS A 257 26.06 -15.00 -12.91
CA LYS A 257 25.04 -15.21 -13.95
C LYS A 257 23.94 -14.15 -13.81
N PRO A 258 23.65 -13.36 -14.87
CA PRO A 258 22.53 -12.44 -14.83
C PRO A 258 21.21 -13.23 -14.69
N PRO A 259 20.25 -12.74 -13.90
CA PRO A 259 18.97 -13.40 -13.74
C PRO A 259 18.19 -13.38 -15.06
N THR A 260 17.63 -14.53 -15.40
CA THR A 260 16.60 -14.68 -16.44
C THR A 260 15.23 -14.80 -15.76
N PHE A 261 14.17 -14.23 -16.33
CA PHE A 261 12.88 -14.14 -15.65
C PHE A 261 11.67 -14.52 -16.49
N ILE A 262 10.60 -14.97 -15.82
CA ILE A 262 9.25 -15.09 -16.36
C ILE A 262 8.28 -14.34 -15.46
N ASP A 263 7.43 -13.49 -16.05
CA ASP A 263 6.30 -12.86 -15.36
C ASP A 263 5.00 -13.59 -15.70
N VAL A 264 4.41 -14.25 -14.70
CA VAL A 264 3.26 -15.12 -14.83
C VAL A 264 1.97 -14.35 -14.51
N GLY A 265 1.06 -14.28 -15.49
CA GLY A 265 -0.09 -13.38 -15.42
C GLY A 265 0.35 -11.93 -15.60
N CYS A 266 1.22 -11.66 -16.59
CA CYS A 266 1.90 -10.37 -16.73
C CYS A 266 0.96 -9.20 -17.10
N GLY A 267 -0.30 -9.46 -17.44
CA GLY A 267 -1.33 -8.45 -17.68
C GLY A 267 -0.92 -7.42 -18.72
N ASN A 268 -0.64 -6.20 -18.28
CA ASN A 268 -0.24 -5.12 -19.19
C ASN A 268 1.16 -5.34 -19.82
N GLY A 269 2.00 -6.26 -19.30
CA GLY A 269 3.33 -6.56 -19.84
C GLY A 269 4.39 -5.46 -19.63
N LEU A 270 4.07 -4.37 -18.93
CA LEU A 270 4.98 -3.24 -18.73
C LEU A 270 6.19 -3.62 -17.88
N LEU A 271 6.01 -4.43 -16.84
CA LEU A 271 7.14 -4.90 -16.02
C LEU A 271 8.16 -5.67 -16.87
N VAL A 272 7.68 -6.56 -17.74
CA VAL A 272 8.50 -7.33 -18.69
C VAL A 272 9.24 -6.39 -19.64
N TYR A 273 8.53 -5.41 -20.22
CA TYR A 273 9.14 -4.39 -21.08
C TYR A 273 10.27 -3.64 -20.36
N LEU A 274 10.04 -3.18 -19.13
CA LEU A 274 11.03 -2.43 -18.35
C LEU A 274 12.27 -3.28 -18.05
N LEU A 275 12.10 -4.49 -17.53
CA LEU A 275 13.23 -5.37 -17.19
C LEU A 275 14.04 -5.75 -18.44
N THR A 276 13.35 -6.03 -19.55
CA THR A 276 14.00 -6.35 -20.83
C THR A 276 14.77 -5.16 -21.39
N ALA A 277 14.19 -3.96 -21.35
CA ALA A 277 14.84 -2.73 -21.80
C ALA A 277 16.05 -2.33 -20.92
N GLU A 278 16.11 -2.83 -19.69
CA GLU A 278 17.27 -2.71 -18.79
C GLU A 278 18.28 -3.86 -18.95
N GLY A 279 18.10 -4.75 -19.94
CA GLY A 279 19.09 -5.74 -20.37
C GLY A 279 18.93 -7.14 -19.77
N TYR A 280 17.80 -7.44 -19.14
CA TYR A 280 17.53 -8.77 -18.58
C TYR A 280 16.71 -9.62 -19.55
N ASP A 281 17.09 -10.87 -19.76
CA ASP A 281 16.34 -11.77 -20.65
C ASP A 281 15.15 -12.39 -19.90
N GLY A 282 13.98 -12.31 -20.51
CA GLY A 282 12.77 -12.86 -19.92
C GLY A 282 11.56 -12.76 -20.81
N ILE A 283 10.47 -13.34 -20.32
CA ILE A 283 9.16 -13.36 -20.99
C ILE A 283 8.04 -12.96 -20.05
N GLY A 284 6.94 -12.48 -20.61
CA GLY A 284 5.65 -12.38 -19.93
C GLY A 284 4.66 -13.35 -20.53
N VAL A 285 3.90 -14.04 -19.68
CA VAL A 285 2.81 -14.91 -20.12
C VAL A 285 1.52 -14.44 -19.47
N ASP A 286 0.50 -14.23 -20.28
CA ASP A 286 -0.86 -13.94 -19.82
C ASP A 286 -1.84 -14.64 -20.73
N VAL A 287 -3.01 -15.04 -20.20
CA VAL A 287 -4.05 -15.66 -21.02
C VAL A 287 -4.65 -14.68 -22.04
N ARG A 288 -4.43 -13.37 -21.84
CA ARG A 288 -5.00 -12.31 -22.66
C ARG A 288 -3.99 -11.22 -23.00
N LYS A 289 -3.84 -10.97 -24.30
CA LYS A 289 -3.09 -9.83 -24.83
C LYS A 289 -3.78 -8.51 -24.48
N ARG A 290 -3.01 -7.54 -24.00
CA ARG A 290 -3.47 -6.15 -23.76
C ARG A 290 -3.07 -5.24 -24.92
N LYS A 291 -3.75 -4.10 -25.08
CA LYS A 291 -3.53 -3.19 -26.22
C LYS A 291 -2.12 -2.61 -26.19
N ILE A 292 -1.61 -2.35 -24.98
CA ILE A 292 -0.26 -1.81 -24.78
C ILE A 292 0.85 -2.76 -25.29
N TRP A 293 0.58 -4.06 -25.43
CA TRP A 293 1.58 -5.00 -25.96
C TRP A 293 2.03 -4.62 -27.37
N ASP A 294 1.13 -4.05 -28.18
CA ASP A 294 1.45 -3.60 -29.55
C ASP A 294 2.43 -2.42 -29.59
N LEU A 295 2.58 -1.71 -28.47
CA LEU A 295 3.52 -0.58 -28.33
C LEU A 295 4.92 -1.03 -27.89
N PHE A 296 5.04 -2.26 -27.40
CA PHE A 296 6.34 -2.81 -27.02
C PHE A 296 7.03 -3.36 -28.28
N GLY A 297 8.30 -2.98 -28.48
CA GLY A 297 9.09 -3.42 -29.62
C GLY A 297 9.40 -4.92 -29.57
N SER A 298 9.96 -5.45 -30.66
CA SER A 298 10.31 -6.89 -30.79
C SER A 298 11.28 -7.42 -29.74
N GLY A 299 11.95 -6.55 -28.99
CA GLY A 299 12.78 -6.93 -27.86
C GLY A 299 11.98 -7.52 -26.69
N THR A 300 10.71 -7.12 -26.50
CA THR A 300 9.88 -7.60 -25.39
C THR A 300 9.08 -8.84 -25.82
N LYS A 301 9.37 -9.97 -25.17
CA LYS A 301 8.73 -11.26 -25.46
C LYS A 301 7.48 -11.43 -24.59
N LEU A 302 6.29 -11.36 -25.19
CA LEU A 302 5.01 -11.54 -24.51
C LEU A 302 4.18 -12.62 -25.20
N MET A 303 3.63 -13.54 -24.41
CA MET A 303 2.91 -14.72 -24.88
C MET A 303 1.46 -14.69 -24.40
N GLU A 304 0.52 -14.80 -25.35
CA GLU A 304 -0.91 -14.90 -25.04
C GLU A 304 -1.32 -16.37 -24.90
N GLU A 305 -0.99 -16.98 -23.76
CA GLU A 305 -1.18 -18.41 -23.51
C GLU A 305 -1.67 -18.69 -22.08
N PRO A 306 -2.51 -19.72 -21.88
CA PRO A 306 -2.89 -20.15 -20.54
C PRO A 306 -1.70 -20.83 -19.84
N ILE A 307 -1.49 -20.50 -18.57
CA ILE A 307 -0.56 -21.23 -17.71
C ILE A 307 -1.31 -22.39 -17.06
N THR A 308 -0.72 -23.58 -17.11
CA THR A 308 -1.27 -24.81 -16.51
C THR A 308 -0.31 -25.35 -15.45
N PRO A 309 -0.77 -26.18 -14.50
CA PRO A 309 0.10 -26.85 -13.53
C PRO A 309 1.21 -27.69 -14.17
N GLU A 310 1.05 -28.07 -15.43
CA GLU A 310 2.01 -28.85 -16.23
C GLU A 310 3.08 -27.98 -16.89
N THR A 311 2.85 -26.68 -17.03
CA THR A 311 3.76 -25.76 -17.70
C THR A 311 5.14 -25.74 -17.02
N ARG A 312 6.21 -25.85 -17.81
CA ARG A 312 7.60 -25.78 -17.34
C ARG A 312 8.35 -24.74 -18.14
N PHE A 313 9.13 -23.91 -17.44
CA PHE A 313 10.08 -22.99 -18.06
C PHE A 313 11.45 -23.13 -17.39
N PRO A 314 12.19 -24.20 -17.72
CA PRO A 314 13.48 -24.49 -17.09
C PRO A 314 14.57 -23.48 -17.46
N GLU A 315 14.35 -22.56 -18.40
CA GLU A 315 15.30 -21.52 -18.81
C GLU A 315 15.30 -20.27 -17.90
N TYR A 316 14.23 -20.02 -17.15
CA TYR A 316 14.09 -18.80 -16.32
C TYR A 316 14.39 -19.07 -14.84
N SER A 317 15.39 -18.37 -14.32
CA SER A 317 15.80 -18.44 -12.91
C SER A 317 14.84 -17.73 -11.94
N TRP A 318 14.08 -16.74 -12.40
CA TRP A 318 13.15 -15.95 -11.59
C TRP A 318 11.72 -16.09 -12.07
N TRP A 319 10.83 -16.41 -11.15
CA TRP A 319 9.39 -16.48 -11.35
C TRP A 319 8.71 -15.31 -10.66
N ILE A 320 8.14 -14.41 -11.45
CA ILE A 320 7.54 -13.17 -10.98
C ILE A 320 6.01 -13.32 -11.04
N GLY A 321 5.37 -12.94 -9.94
CA GLY A 321 3.93 -12.82 -9.83
C GLY A 321 3.53 -11.42 -9.40
N ASN A 322 3.44 -10.49 -10.35
CA ASN A 322 3.03 -9.12 -10.09
C ASN A 322 1.49 -8.99 -10.13
N HIS A 323 0.84 -8.99 -8.96
CA HIS A 323 -0.63 -8.88 -8.87
C HIS A 323 -1.37 -9.98 -9.65
N SER A 324 -0.82 -11.19 -9.70
CA SER A 324 -1.27 -12.30 -10.58
C SER A 324 -2.56 -13.02 -10.15
N ASP A 325 -3.43 -12.39 -9.35
CA ASP A 325 -4.72 -12.91 -8.90
C ASP A 325 -4.70 -14.41 -8.49
N GLU A 326 -5.49 -15.25 -9.14
CA GLU A 326 -5.61 -16.70 -8.91
C GLU A 326 -4.33 -17.49 -9.18
N LEU A 327 -3.39 -16.96 -9.97
CA LEU A 327 -2.11 -17.62 -10.25
C LEU A 327 -1.11 -17.47 -9.10
N THR A 328 -1.32 -16.51 -8.19
CA THR A 328 -0.40 -16.24 -7.06
C THR A 328 0.08 -17.51 -6.32
N PRO A 329 -0.79 -18.44 -5.87
CA PRO A 329 -0.33 -19.68 -5.22
C PRO A 329 0.30 -20.70 -6.17
N TRP A 330 -0.01 -20.64 -7.47
CA TRP A 330 0.53 -21.56 -8.49
C TRP A 330 1.95 -21.22 -8.88
N ILE A 331 2.34 -19.95 -8.88
CA ILE A 331 3.67 -19.48 -9.29
C ILE A 331 4.81 -20.17 -8.53
N PRO A 332 4.83 -20.23 -7.17
CA PRO A 332 5.90 -20.93 -6.46
C PRO A 332 5.90 -22.44 -6.73
N TYR A 333 4.73 -23.06 -6.95
CA TYR A 333 4.63 -24.47 -7.34
C TYR A 333 5.22 -24.73 -8.73
N LEU A 334 4.95 -23.86 -9.70
CA LEU A 334 5.51 -23.97 -11.05
C LEU A 334 7.02 -23.72 -11.06
N ALA A 335 7.49 -22.77 -10.24
CA ALA A 335 8.90 -22.47 -10.07
C ALA A 335 9.68 -23.68 -9.54
N SER A 336 9.23 -24.26 -8.42
CA SER A 336 9.90 -25.42 -7.79
C SER A 336 9.96 -26.64 -8.71
N ARG A 337 8.98 -26.77 -9.60
CA ARG A 337 8.91 -27.84 -10.61
C ARG A 337 9.70 -27.57 -11.89
N SER A 338 10.04 -26.31 -12.16
CA SER A 338 10.74 -25.95 -13.39
C SER A 338 12.25 -26.00 -13.20
N ARG A 339 12.76 -25.58 -12.03
CA ARG A 339 14.20 -25.61 -11.72
C ARG A 339 14.45 -25.74 -10.21
N PRO A 340 15.48 -26.48 -9.77
CA PRO A 340 15.85 -26.56 -8.35
C PRO A 340 16.36 -25.23 -7.76
N ASP A 341 16.98 -24.39 -8.60
CA ASP A 341 17.56 -23.10 -8.21
C ASP A 341 16.62 -21.91 -8.48
N ALA A 342 15.35 -22.17 -8.80
CA ALA A 342 14.37 -21.13 -9.09
C ALA A 342 14.18 -20.21 -7.89
N GLN A 343 14.05 -18.90 -8.15
CA GLN A 343 13.68 -17.89 -7.18
C GLN A 343 12.31 -17.33 -7.52
N VAL A 344 11.55 -16.89 -6.53
CA VAL A 344 10.18 -16.39 -6.72
C VAL A 344 10.04 -14.99 -6.13
N PHE A 345 9.40 -14.10 -6.88
CA PHE A 345 8.91 -12.82 -6.38
C PHE A 345 7.38 -12.81 -6.50
N LEU A 346 6.67 -12.68 -5.38
CA LEU A 346 5.21 -12.54 -5.39
C LEU A 346 4.80 -11.19 -4.83
N LEU A 347 3.96 -10.46 -5.55
CA LEU A 347 3.27 -9.26 -5.08
C LEU A 347 1.76 -9.52 -5.05
N PRO A 348 1.25 -10.19 -3.99
CA PRO A 348 -0.14 -10.61 -3.91
C PRO A 348 -1.11 -9.45 -3.71
N CYS A 349 -2.25 -9.50 -4.39
CA CYS A 349 -3.32 -8.50 -4.30
C CYS A 349 -4.68 -9.08 -3.92
N CYS A 350 -5.08 -10.18 -4.57
CA CYS A 350 -6.33 -10.88 -4.39
C CYS A 350 -6.10 -12.21 -3.64
N PRO A 351 -6.91 -12.50 -2.60
CA PRO A 351 -6.71 -13.68 -1.77
C PRO A 351 -7.28 -14.94 -2.45
N PHE A 352 -6.40 -15.74 -3.06
CA PHE A 352 -6.73 -17.00 -3.74
C PHE A 352 -5.91 -18.18 -3.21
N THR A 353 -6.51 -19.35 -3.20
CA THR A 353 -5.85 -20.65 -3.04
C THR A 353 -5.82 -21.35 -4.39
N PHE A 354 -5.28 -22.58 -4.43
CA PHE A 354 -5.30 -23.40 -5.64
C PHE A 354 -6.70 -23.67 -6.21
N HIS A 355 -7.76 -23.57 -5.39
CA HIS A 355 -9.13 -23.98 -5.76
C HIS A 355 -10.18 -22.87 -5.62
N GLY A 356 -9.77 -21.62 -5.42
CA GLY A 356 -10.71 -20.50 -5.34
C GLY A 356 -10.29 -19.43 -4.35
N LYS A 357 -11.25 -18.71 -3.79
CA LYS A 357 -10.97 -17.58 -2.89
C LYS A 357 -10.52 -18.08 -1.53
N TYR A 358 -9.45 -17.49 -1.00
CA TYR A 358 -8.96 -17.77 0.34
C TYR A 358 -9.92 -17.25 1.40
N GLN A 359 -10.25 -18.13 2.36
CA GLN A 359 -11.03 -17.81 3.54
C GLN A 359 -10.11 -17.46 4.70
N ARG A 360 -10.42 -16.36 5.39
CA ARG A 360 -9.60 -15.85 6.48
C ARG A 360 -9.60 -16.82 7.66
N GLN A 361 -8.41 -17.26 8.08
CA GLN A 361 -8.24 -18.19 9.21
C GLN A 361 -7.94 -17.48 10.53
N HIS A 362 -7.38 -16.27 10.49
CA HIS A 362 -6.95 -15.55 11.70
C HIS A 362 -7.84 -14.35 12.03
N GLY A 363 -8.72 -14.49 13.03
CA GLY A 363 -9.68 -13.47 13.47
C GLY A 363 -9.06 -12.15 13.99
N GLY A 364 -7.77 -12.14 14.34
CA GLY A 364 -7.04 -10.97 14.87
C GLY A 364 -6.32 -10.07 13.85
N MET A 365 -6.29 -10.43 12.56
CA MET A 365 -5.52 -9.68 11.53
C MET A 365 -6.32 -9.46 10.25
N SER A 366 -6.03 -8.43 9.46
CA SER A 366 -6.77 -8.20 8.21
C SER A 366 -6.74 -9.41 7.25
N GLN A 367 -7.73 -9.55 6.36
CA GLN A 367 -7.74 -10.64 5.35
C GLN A 367 -6.43 -10.68 4.55
N TYR A 368 -5.84 -9.52 4.26
CA TYR A 368 -4.58 -9.43 3.55
C TYR A 368 -3.40 -9.97 4.35
N GLN A 369 -3.29 -9.63 5.64
CA GLN A 369 -2.23 -10.16 6.50
C GLN A 369 -2.37 -11.66 6.71
N SER A 370 -3.60 -12.15 6.91
CA SER A 370 -3.90 -13.59 7.00
C SER A 370 -3.47 -14.31 5.72
N TYR A 371 -3.73 -13.70 4.56
CA TYR A 371 -3.34 -14.25 3.26
C TYR A 371 -1.83 -14.26 3.05
N LEU A 372 -1.11 -13.22 3.49
CA LEU A 372 0.36 -13.20 3.43
C LEU A 372 1.00 -14.32 4.26
N LEU A 373 0.45 -14.62 5.43
CA LEU A 373 0.90 -15.76 6.25
C LEU A 373 0.63 -17.10 5.57
N PHE A 374 -0.55 -17.27 4.96
CA PHE A 374 -0.86 -18.45 4.16
C PHE A 374 0.15 -18.64 3.02
N LEU A 375 0.42 -17.60 2.23
CA LEU A 375 1.38 -17.69 1.13
C LEU A 375 2.81 -17.95 1.62
N GLN A 376 3.17 -17.41 2.78
CA GLN A 376 4.47 -17.67 3.40
C GLN A 376 4.61 -19.14 3.81
N GLY A 377 3.58 -19.73 4.43
CA GLY A 377 3.54 -21.17 4.74
C GLY A 377 3.63 -22.01 3.47
N LEU A 378 2.78 -21.69 2.48
CA LEU A 378 2.76 -22.37 1.19
C LEU A 378 4.14 -22.41 0.51
N CYS A 379 4.85 -21.28 0.45
CA CYS A 379 6.17 -21.22 -0.15
C CYS A 379 7.22 -22.01 0.66
N ARG A 380 7.13 -22.00 1.99
CA ARG A 380 8.04 -22.80 2.84
C ARG A 380 7.84 -24.30 2.63
N ASP A 381 6.58 -24.74 2.58
CA ASP A 381 6.29 -26.15 2.38
C ASP A 381 6.70 -26.63 0.97
N LEU A 382 6.79 -25.70 -0.01
CA LEU A 382 7.37 -25.93 -1.33
C LEU A 382 8.91 -25.90 -1.36
N GLY A 383 9.57 -25.74 -0.20
CA GLY A 383 11.03 -25.78 -0.08
C GLY A 383 11.74 -24.43 -0.25
N PHE A 384 11.02 -23.30 -0.16
CA PHE A 384 11.63 -21.98 -0.24
C PHE A 384 11.89 -21.35 1.14
N ASP A 385 13.01 -20.66 1.26
CA ASP A 385 13.20 -19.63 2.28
C ASP A 385 12.48 -18.37 1.86
N VAL A 386 11.63 -17.82 2.75
CA VAL A 386 10.70 -16.73 2.40
C VAL A 386 10.97 -15.50 3.24
N VAL A 387 11.26 -14.38 2.56
CA VAL A 387 11.37 -13.06 3.18
C VAL A 387 10.26 -12.14 2.70
N LEU A 388 9.65 -11.41 3.64
CA LEU A 388 8.64 -10.40 3.35
C LEU A 388 9.27 -9.01 3.32
N ASP A 389 8.88 -8.20 2.35
CA ASP A 389 9.28 -6.80 2.27
C ASP A 389 8.11 -5.91 1.83
N ARG A 390 8.13 -4.64 2.24
CA ARG A 390 7.13 -3.65 1.88
C ARG A 390 7.68 -2.67 0.84
N LEU A 391 7.16 -2.79 -0.38
CA LEU A 391 7.46 -1.92 -1.51
C LEU A 391 6.92 -0.51 -1.34
N ARG A 392 7.50 0.44 -2.09
CA ARG A 392 7.10 1.84 -2.14
C ARG A 392 6.37 2.18 -3.43
N ILE A 393 5.24 1.50 -3.61
CA ILE A 393 4.35 1.62 -4.76
C ILE A 393 3.04 2.34 -4.38
N PRO A 394 2.29 2.91 -5.34
CA PRO A 394 0.98 3.54 -5.11
C PRO A 394 -0.17 2.52 -4.93
N SER A 395 0.06 1.47 -4.13
CA SER A 395 -0.91 0.41 -3.82
C SER A 395 -1.06 0.18 -2.31
N THR A 396 -2.25 -0.28 -1.91
CA THR A 396 -2.50 -0.78 -0.55
C THR A 396 -2.01 -2.21 -0.37
N LYS A 397 -1.81 -2.94 -1.48
CA LYS A 397 -1.29 -4.31 -1.57
C LYS A 397 0.16 -4.24 -2.04
N ARG A 398 1.05 -3.97 -1.08
CA ARG A 398 2.45 -3.59 -1.35
C ARG A 398 3.47 -4.40 -0.57
N ILE A 399 3.06 -5.52 -0.01
CA ILE A 399 3.97 -6.46 0.63
C ILE A 399 4.26 -7.55 -0.38
N CYS A 400 5.53 -7.75 -0.71
CA CYS A 400 6.00 -8.84 -1.54
C CYS A 400 6.60 -9.97 -0.71
N LEU A 401 6.62 -11.16 -1.30
CA LEU A 401 7.40 -12.30 -0.85
C LEU A 401 8.57 -12.44 -1.83
N VAL A 402 9.79 -12.51 -1.30
CA VAL A 402 10.98 -12.93 -2.03
C VAL A 402 11.33 -14.32 -1.51
N CYS A 403 11.30 -15.30 -2.41
CA CYS A 403 11.51 -16.71 -2.08
C CYS A 403 12.79 -17.18 -2.75
N THR A 404 13.74 -17.67 -1.97
CA THR A 404 14.97 -18.32 -2.44
C THR A 404 14.90 -19.82 -2.19
N PRO A 405 15.53 -20.66 -3.02
CA PRO A 405 15.59 -22.09 -2.73
C PRO A 405 16.25 -22.31 -1.37
N GLY A 406 15.64 -23.14 -0.51
CA GLY A 406 16.20 -23.49 0.79
C GLY A 406 17.51 -24.26 0.64
N VAL A 407 18.42 -24.13 1.61
CA VAL A 407 19.67 -24.91 1.65
C VAL A 407 19.34 -26.38 1.84
N GLN A 408 19.33 -27.16 0.75
CA GLN A 408 19.26 -28.61 0.84
C GLN A 408 20.65 -29.14 1.19
N SER A 409 20.83 -29.54 2.45
CA SER A 409 22.07 -30.13 2.95
C SER A 409 22.35 -31.53 2.38
N ASP A 410 21.46 -32.10 1.56
CA ASP A 410 21.58 -33.46 1.02
C ASP A 410 21.00 -33.58 -0.41
N PRO A 411 21.79 -34.03 -1.41
CA PRO A 411 21.34 -34.31 -2.78
C PRO A 411 20.20 -35.35 -2.86
N ASP A 412 20.13 -36.31 -1.94
CA ASP A 412 19.07 -37.31 -1.90
C ASP A 412 17.73 -36.72 -1.41
N ALA A 413 17.79 -35.65 -0.60
CA ALA A 413 16.61 -34.92 -0.16
C ALA A 413 15.98 -34.10 -1.31
N ALA A 414 16.77 -33.67 -2.31
CA ALA A 414 16.28 -32.97 -3.50
C ALA A 414 15.33 -33.87 -4.34
N ALA A 415 15.74 -35.13 -4.54
CA ALA A 415 14.94 -36.13 -5.24
C ALA A 415 13.70 -36.55 -4.43
N ALA A 416 13.81 -36.67 -3.11
CA ALA A 416 12.67 -36.93 -2.22
C ALA A 416 11.66 -35.76 -2.20
N THR A 417 12.14 -34.51 -2.24
CA THR A 417 11.30 -33.30 -2.28
C THR A 417 10.55 -33.21 -3.61
N ALA A 418 11.22 -33.52 -4.72
CA ALA A 418 10.58 -33.62 -6.04
C ALA A 418 9.46 -34.68 -6.07
N GLY A 419 9.62 -35.80 -5.35
CA GLY A 419 8.58 -36.82 -5.17
C GLY A 419 7.41 -36.35 -4.30
N ASN A 420 7.67 -35.57 -3.24
CA ASN A 420 6.66 -35.04 -2.32
C ASN A 420 5.82 -33.90 -2.91
N ILE A 421 6.35 -33.10 -3.84
CA ILE A 421 5.62 -32.01 -4.51
C ILE A 421 4.41 -32.55 -5.29
N GLN A 422 4.47 -33.79 -5.80
CA GLN A 422 3.36 -34.41 -6.53
C GLN A 422 2.11 -34.66 -5.65
N GLY A 423 2.28 -34.78 -4.32
CA GLY A 423 1.18 -34.94 -3.34
C GLY A 423 0.92 -33.69 -2.49
N PHE A 424 1.60 -32.58 -2.76
CA PHE A 424 1.60 -31.38 -1.94
C PHE A 424 0.28 -30.60 -2.00
N ILE A 425 -0.30 -30.43 -3.20
CA ILE A 425 -1.57 -29.72 -3.40
C ILE A 425 -2.69 -30.33 -2.51
N PRO A 426 -2.86 -31.67 -2.42
CA PRO A 426 -3.76 -32.35 -1.49
C PRO A 426 -3.58 -31.97 -0.01
N SER A 427 -2.35 -31.90 0.48
CA SER A 427 -2.11 -31.52 1.89
C SER A 427 -2.50 -30.08 2.20
N CYS A 428 -2.38 -29.17 1.22
CA CYS A 428 -2.85 -27.79 1.37
C CYS A 428 -4.39 -27.66 1.34
N ILE A 429 -5.12 -28.66 0.82
CA ILE A 429 -6.58 -28.72 0.84
C ILE A 429 -7.08 -29.06 2.26
N ASP A 430 -6.42 -29.99 2.95
CA ASP A 430 -6.83 -30.45 4.29
C ASP A 430 -6.64 -29.38 5.38
N LEU A 431 -5.72 -28.43 5.20
CA LEU A 431 -5.51 -27.31 6.14
C LEU A 431 -6.68 -26.30 6.18
N GLN A 432 -7.69 -26.44 5.31
CA GLN A 432 -8.80 -25.48 5.20
C GLN A 432 -10.21 -26.10 5.31
N GLN A 433 -10.34 -27.41 5.50
CA GLN A 433 -11.64 -28.07 5.67
C GLN A 433 -11.90 -28.39 7.15
N GLU A 434 -13.09 -28.06 7.66
CA GLU A 434 -13.63 -28.67 8.88
C GLU A 434 -13.76 -30.19 8.67
N PRO A 435 -13.51 -31.03 9.70
CA PRO A 435 -13.50 -32.48 9.55
C PRO A 435 -14.88 -33.00 9.16
N GLN A 436 -15.06 -33.34 7.88
CA GLN A 436 -16.20 -34.12 7.40
C GLN A 436 -15.82 -35.61 7.36
N PRO A 437 -16.76 -36.53 7.65
CA PRO A 437 -16.46 -37.94 7.78
C PRO A 437 -16.00 -38.53 6.44
N LYS A 438 -14.89 -39.27 6.50
CA LYS A 438 -14.22 -39.94 5.38
C LYS A 438 -15.21 -40.83 4.61
N GLN A 439 -15.43 -40.50 3.34
CA GLN A 439 -15.83 -41.48 2.33
C GLN A 439 -14.65 -41.74 1.41
N GLU A 440 -14.25 -43.01 1.32
CA GLU A 440 -13.22 -43.50 0.41
C GLU A 440 -13.67 -43.32 -1.04
N HIS A 441 -12.97 -42.48 -1.82
CA HIS A 441 -12.95 -42.58 -3.28
C HIS A 441 -11.68 -41.93 -3.88
N LYS A 442 -11.19 -42.57 -4.95
CA LYS A 442 -10.03 -42.34 -5.86
C LYS A 442 -9.38 -40.92 -5.91
N PRO A 443 -8.06 -40.82 -6.21
CA PRO A 443 -7.31 -39.55 -6.16
C PRO A 443 -7.85 -38.51 -7.18
N PRO A 444 -8.29 -37.31 -6.74
CA PRO A 444 -9.01 -36.34 -7.58
C PRO A 444 -8.12 -35.19 -8.10
N HIS A 445 -6.91 -35.49 -8.57
CA HIS A 445 -5.79 -34.54 -8.48
C HIS A 445 -5.70 -33.46 -9.59
N MET A 446 -6.46 -33.51 -10.70
CA MET A 446 -6.22 -32.61 -11.85
C MET A 446 -7.48 -31.93 -12.43
N ASP A 447 -8.68 -32.40 -12.12
CA ASP A 447 -9.93 -31.96 -12.76
C ASP A 447 -10.50 -30.60 -12.28
N LYS A 448 -9.75 -29.83 -11.48
CA LYS A 448 -10.25 -28.58 -10.86
C LYS A 448 -9.45 -27.31 -11.18
N PHE A 449 -8.34 -27.40 -11.91
CA PHE A 449 -7.69 -26.18 -12.41
C PHE A 449 -8.32 -25.79 -13.75
N GLU A 450 -9.03 -24.65 -13.75
CA GLU A 450 -9.61 -24.10 -14.95
C GLU A 450 -8.95 -22.73 -15.21
N PRO A 451 -8.14 -22.59 -16.27
CA PRO A 451 -7.60 -21.30 -16.68
C PRO A 451 -8.74 -20.29 -16.89
N ARG A 452 -8.49 -19.02 -16.57
CA ARG A 452 -9.43 -17.94 -16.90
C ARG A 452 -9.72 -17.96 -18.40
N ALA A 453 -10.98 -17.72 -18.78
CA ALA A 453 -11.35 -17.60 -20.18
C ALA A 453 -10.57 -16.47 -20.87
N LYS A 454 -10.11 -16.71 -22.11
CA LYS A 454 -9.37 -15.74 -22.93
C LYS A 454 -10.14 -14.41 -23.12
N THR A 455 -11.47 -14.46 -23.10
CA THR A 455 -12.33 -13.28 -23.17
C THR A 455 -13.09 -13.09 -21.86
N GLU A 456 -12.85 -11.96 -21.18
CA GLU A 456 -13.73 -11.52 -20.09
C GLU A 456 -15.02 -10.96 -20.69
N ALA A 457 -16.14 -11.64 -20.47
CA ALA A 457 -17.44 -11.06 -20.75
C ALA A 457 -17.58 -9.75 -19.94
N VAL A 458 -17.95 -8.65 -20.60
CA VAL A 458 -18.19 -7.36 -19.95
C VAL A 458 -19.45 -7.49 -19.10
N ARG A 459 -19.28 -7.88 -17.83
CA ARG A 459 -20.37 -8.15 -16.89
C ARG A 459 -20.64 -6.95 -15.99
N ASN A 460 -21.03 -5.83 -16.60
CA ASN A 460 -21.56 -4.70 -15.87
C ASN A 460 -23.02 -4.50 -16.28
N CYS A 461 -23.88 -4.02 -15.38
CA CYS A 461 -25.28 -3.74 -15.72
C CYS A 461 -25.44 -2.69 -16.85
N THR A 462 -24.34 -2.16 -17.41
CA THR A 462 -24.38 -1.21 -18.54
C THR A 462 -24.58 -1.88 -19.91
N GLN A 463 -24.44 -3.22 -19.99
CA GLN A 463 -24.80 -3.99 -21.18
C GLN A 463 -26.25 -4.47 -21.19
N LEU A 464 -26.96 -4.35 -20.06
CA LEU A 464 -28.39 -4.63 -20.02
C LEU A 464 -29.15 -3.50 -20.72
N ASP A 465 -30.27 -3.85 -21.35
CA ASP A 465 -31.13 -2.90 -22.03
C ASP A 465 -31.50 -1.71 -21.10
N ARG A 466 -31.37 -0.49 -21.62
CA ARG A 466 -31.64 0.72 -20.84
C ARG A 466 -33.11 0.84 -20.47
N GLY A 467 -34.01 0.32 -21.29
CA GLY A 467 -35.44 0.23 -20.99
C GLY A 467 -35.67 -0.66 -19.77
N PHE A 468 -35.12 -1.88 -19.78
CA PHE A 468 -35.18 -2.80 -18.65
C PHE A 468 -34.65 -2.18 -17.33
N LEU A 469 -33.47 -1.55 -17.37
CA LEU A 469 -32.87 -0.93 -16.18
C LEU A 469 -33.74 0.21 -15.63
N ASN A 470 -34.26 1.07 -16.50
CA ASN A 470 -35.14 2.17 -16.11
C ASN A 470 -36.45 1.63 -15.52
N CYS A 471 -37.08 0.65 -16.16
CA CYS A 471 -38.30 0.02 -15.66
C CYS A 471 -38.09 -0.63 -14.28
N THR A 472 -36.94 -1.29 -14.08
CA THR A 472 -36.57 -1.90 -12.79
C THR A 472 -36.38 -0.82 -11.72
N VAL A 473 -35.64 0.25 -12.03
CA VAL A 473 -35.43 1.39 -11.12
C VAL A 473 -36.75 2.05 -10.75
N ASP A 474 -37.64 2.28 -11.72
CA ASP A 474 -38.96 2.88 -11.50
C ASP A 474 -39.87 1.98 -10.67
N LEU A 475 -39.80 0.67 -10.85
CA LEU A 475 -40.56 -0.31 -10.06
C LEU A 475 -40.12 -0.28 -8.58
N LEU A 476 -38.81 -0.34 -8.33
CA LEU A 476 -38.26 -0.31 -6.97
C LEU A 476 -38.58 1.02 -6.27
N ALA A 477 -38.41 2.14 -6.97
CA ALA A 477 -38.71 3.45 -6.43
C ALA A 477 -40.21 3.62 -6.13
N ARG A 478 -41.12 3.13 -6.99
CA ARG A 478 -42.56 3.11 -6.72
C ARG A 478 -42.92 2.27 -5.50
N LYS A 479 -42.28 1.10 -5.33
CA LYS A 479 -42.49 0.26 -4.14
C LYS A 479 -42.11 1.01 -2.86
N LEU A 480 -40.97 1.71 -2.85
CA LEU A 480 -40.55 2.53 -1.72
C LEU A 480 -41.52 3.69 -1.46
N LEU A 481 -42.04 4.34 -2.50
CA LEU A 481 -43.06 5.39 -2.35
C LEU A 481 -44.35 4.88 -1.72
N GLN A 482 -44.85 3.72 -2.17
CA GLN A 482 -46.08 3.12 -1.66
C GLN A 482 -46.02 2.85 -0.15
N MET A 483 -44.85 2.45 0.37
CA MET A 483 -44.68 2.21 1.81
C MET A 483 -44.76 3.48 2.65
N GLY A 484 -44.35 4.63 2.10
CA GLY A 484 -44.50 5.91 2.79
C GLY A 484 -45.95 6.30 3.03
N ASN A 485 -46.89 5.83 2.21
CA ASN A 485 -48.32 6.09 2.40
C ASN A 485 -48.92 5.31 3.57
N GLU A 486 -48.39 4.13 3.90
CA GLU A 486 -48.87 3.31 5.02
C GLU A 486 -48.46 3.90 6.38
N THR A 487 -47.37 4.68 6.44
CA THR A 487 -46.84 5.26 7.69
C THR A 487 -47.47 6.61 8.07
N LEU A 488 -48.12 7.31 7.12
CA LEU A 488 -48.73 8.64 7.32
C LEU A 488 -50.07 8.61 8.07
N CYS A 489 -50.59 7.44 8.45
CA CYS A 489 -51.79 7.30 9.29
C CYS A 489 -51.56 7.60 10.79
N ALA A 490 -50.35 7.99 11.21
CA ALA A 490 -50.05 8.41 12.57
C ALA A 490 -49.76 9.93 12.65
N SER A 491 -50.82 10.70 12.91
CA SER A 491 -50.86 12.13 13.33
C SER A 491 -49.94 13.15 12.64
N PRO A 492 -50.47 14.21 11.99
CA PRO A 492 -49.64 15.29 11.45
C PRO A 492 -49.13 16.21 12.58
N GLN A 493 -47.82 16.21 12.83
CA GLN A 493 -47.15 17.26 13.59
C GLN A 493 -46.23 18.06 12.65
N SER A 494 -46.59 19.33 12.46
CA SER A 494 -45.93 20.40 11.68
C SER A 494 -46.27 20.52 10.18
N LEU A 495 -46.46 21.77 9.76
CA LEU A 495 -46.89 22.22 8.43
C LEU A 495 -45.78 22.22 7.36
N ASP A 496 -44.60 21.67 7.66
CA ASP A 496 -43.39 21.79 6.81
C ASP A 496 -42.99 20.49 6.08
N ASP A 497 -43.78 19.41 6.17
CA ASP A 497 -43.42 18.10 5.57
C ASP A 497 -44.37 17.61 4.46
N ARG A 498 -44.64 18.45 3.46
CA ARG A 498 -45.60 18.16 2.37
C ARG A 498 -45.04 17.35 1.18
N TRP A 499 -43.83 16.80 1.26
CA TRP A 499 -43.23 16.01 0.17
C TRP A 499 -43.00 14.56 0.59
N GLN A 500 -43.57 13.61 -0.16
CA GLN A 500 -43.62 12.18 0.12
C GLN A 500 -42.24 11.56 0.01
N LYS A 501 -41.62 11.30 1.17
CA LYS A 501 -40.25 10.76 1.26
C LYS A 501 -40.13 9.27 0.92
N GLY A 502 -41.26 8.55 0.90
CA GLY A 502 -41.30 7.10 0.80
C GLY A 502 -40.85 6.40 2.09
N GLY A 503 -40.89 5.07 2.09
CA GLY A 503 -40.39 4.21 3.16
C GLY A 503 -38.99 3.66 2.86
N SER A 504 -38.59 2.64 3.62
CA SER A 504 -37.33 1.93 3.45
C SER A 504 -37.53 0.42 3.53
N LEU A 505 -36.79 -0.35 2.73
CA LEU A 505 -36.85 -1.82 2.70
C LEU A 505 -35.47 -2.42 2.74
N HIS A 506 -35.36 -3.65 3.26
CA HIS A 506 -34.15 -4.42 3.07
C HIS A 506 -33.97 -4.80 1.60
N LEU A 507 -32.70 -4.90 1.19
CA LEU A 507 -32.34 -5.33 -0.17
C LEU A 507 -32.98 -6.68 -0.56
N ARG A 508 -33.17 -7.57 0.42
CA ARG A 508 -33.83 -8.87 0.21
C ARG A 508 -35.30 -8.69 -0.19
N GLU A 509 -36.03 -7.83 0.52
CA GLU A 509 -37.45 -7.57 0.26
C GLU A 509 -37.65 -6.85 -1.07
N LEU A 510 -36.72 -5.96 -1.45
CA LEU A 510 -36.71 -5.36 -2.79
C LEU A 510 -36.42 -6.38 -3.90
N ALA A 511 -35.67 -7.44 -3.61
CA ALA A 511 -35.48 -8.51 -4.58
C ALA A 511 -36.78 -9.28 -4.81
N ASP A 512 -37.60 -9.48 -3.78
CA ASP A 512 -38.88 -10.19 -3.88
C ASP A 512 -39.93 -9.44 -4.73
N VAL A 513 -39.72 -8.15 -5.01
CA VAL A 513 -40.55 -7.33 -5.91
C VAL A 513 -40.31 -7.66 -7.38
N LEU A 514 -39.14 -8.22 -7.71
CA LEU A 514 -38.72 -8.50 -9.07
C LEU A 514 -39.09 -9.93 -9.47
N SER A 515 -39.40 -10.13 -10.75
CA SER A 515 -39.62 -11.48 -11.28
C SER A 515 -38.34 -12.32 -11.18
N LYS A 516 -38.48 -13.65 -11.19
CA LYS A 516 -37.31 -14.55 -11.15
C LYS A 516 -36.43 -14.36 -12.38
N GLU A 517 -37.05 -14.05 -13.51
CA GLU A 517 -36.42 -13.74 -14.80
C GLU A 517 -35.59 -12.46 -14.70
N ASP A 518 -36.16 -11.37 -14.17
CA ASP A 518 -35.47 -10.08 -14.00
C ASP A 518 -34.33 -10.16 -12.98
N LEU A 519 -34.53 -10.88 -11.88
CA LEU A 519 -33.47 -11.15 -10.91
C LEU A 519 -32.33 -11.96 -11.51
N ASN A 520 -32.64 -12.98 -12.31
CA ASN A 520 -31.61 -13.77 -12.98
C ASN A 520 -30.87 -12.93 -14.03
N MET A 521 -31.57 -12.05 -14.74
CA MET A 521 -30.95 -11.11 -15.68
C MET A 521 -30.02 -10.12 -14.96
N LEU A 522 -30.42 -9.59 -13.80
CA LEU A 522 -29.54 -8.76 -12.96
C LEU A 522 -28.35 -9.56 -12.38
N LYS A 523 -28.58 -10.78 -11.90
CA LYS A 523 -27.54 -11.68 -11.33
C LYS A 523 -26.55 -12.18 -12.38
N SER A 524 -26.96 -12.26 -13.65
CA SER A 524 -26.07 -12.60 -14.77
C SER A 524 -24.95 -11.57 -14.97
N GLN A 525 -25.14 -10.36 -14.42
CA GLN A 525 -24.15 -9.29 -14.38
C GLN A 525 -23.49 -9.23 -12.98
N CYS A 526 -22.20 -8.92 -12.91
CA CYS A 526 -21.49 -8.89 -11.64
C CYS A 526 -22.08 -7.82 -10.70
N GLY A 527 -22.74 -8.28 -9.63
CA GLY A 527 -23.21 -7.47 -8.51
C GLY A 527 -24.73 -7.22 -8.42
N GLY A 528 -25.52 -7.74 -9.37
CA GLY A 528 -26.98 -7.87 -9.24
C GLY A 528 -27.74 -6.59 -8.88
N LEU A 529 -28.84 -6.76 -8.14
CA LEU A 529 -29.71 -5.67 -7.66
C LEU A 529 -28.96 -4.64 -6.80
N GLN A 530 -27.99 -5.09 -6.00
CA GLN A 530 -27.19 -4.20 -5.14
C GLN A 530 -26.37 -3.20 -5.95
N THR A 531 -25.73 -3.68 -7.03
CA THR A 531 -24.96 -2.82 -7.93
C THR A 531 -25.85 -1.88 -8.71
N LEU A 532 -27.04 -2.33 -9.14
CA LEU A 532 -28.03 -1.46 -9.77
C LEU A 532 -28.38 -0.26 -8.87
N ILE A 533 -28.72 -0.53 -7.61
CA ILE A 533 -29.08 0.51 -6.63
C ILE A 533 -27.91 1.46 -6.38
N ARG A 534 -26.69 0.93 -6.20
CA ARG A 534 -25.48 1.75 -6.00
C ARG A 534 -25.15 2.65 -7.19
N ASN A 535 -25.36 2.17 -8.41
CA ASN A 535 -25.17 2.95 -9.63
C ASN A 535 -26.22 4.06 -9.79
N HIS A 536 -27.38 3.90 -9.14
CA HIS A 536 -28.49 4.85 -9.10
C HIS A 536 -28.54 5.64 -7.78
N LYS A 537 -27.37 6.02 -7.23
CA LYS A 537 -27.24 6.85 -6.01
C LYS A 537 -27.97 8.21 -6.05
N HIS A 538 -28.37 8.65 -7.24
CA HIS A 538 -29.14 9.87 -7.45
C HIS A 538 -30.65 9.66 -7.21
N ILE A 539 -31.06 8.43 -6.94
CA ILE A 539 -32.44 8.01 -6.69
C ILE A 539 -32.51 7.26 -5.37
N PHE A 540 -31.53 6.40 -5.08
CA PHE A 540 -31.52 5.55 -3.89
C PHE A 540 -30.38 5.87 -2.92
N GLN A 541 -30.66 5.72 -1.64
CA GLN A 541 -29.68 5.73 -0.56
C GLN A 541 -29.68 4.34 0.10
N VAL A 542 -28.50 3.87 0.51
CA VAL A 542 -28.36 2.59 1.21
C VAL A 542 -27.67 2.84 2.54
N ASP A 543 -28.37 2.58 3.65
CA ASP A 543 -27.80 2.63 5.00
C ASP A 543 -28.05 1.31 5.73
N LYS A 544 -26.97 0.71 6.27
CA LYS A 544 -27.00 -0.57 7.01
C LYS A 544 -27.83 -1.70 6.36
N GLY A 545 -27.89 -1.73 5.03
CA GLY A 545 -28.62 -2.75 4.26
C GLY A 545 -30.11 -2.46 4.03
N LEU A 546 -30.61 -1.31 4.49
CA LEU A 546 -31.89 -0.74 4.11
C LEU A 546 -31.70 0.23 2.94
N VAL A 547 -32.67 0.24 2.03
CA VAL A 547 -32.70 1.07 0.84
C VAL A 547 -33.90 2.01 0.94
N SER A 548 -33.65 3.30 0.76
CA SER A 548 -34.66 4.37 0.73
C SER A 548 -34.43 5.28 -0.47
N LEU A 549 -35.36 6.21 -0.74
CA LEU A 549 -35.13 7.25 -1.74
C LEU A 549 -34.11 8.27 -1.23
N ASN A 550 -33.14 8.61 -2.07
CA ASN A 550 -32.17 9.67 -1.80
C ASN A 550 -32.75 11.02 -2.21
N ILE A 551 -33.45 11.67 -1.29
CA ILE A 551 -34.18 12.91 -1.53
C ILE A 551 -33.20 14.02 -1.92
N PRO A 552 -33.42 14.74 -3.03
CA PRO A 552 -32.60 15.90 -3.38
C PRO A 552 -32.71 16.99 -2.32
N THR A 553 -31.59 17.36 -1.69
CA THR A 553 -31.51 18.47 -0.73
C THR A 553 -30.83 19.70 -1.36
N LEU A 554 -31.18 20.89 -0.89
CA LEU A 554 -30.49 22.14 -1.28
C LEU A 554 -28.98 21.98 -1.01
N ALA A 555 -28.15 22.38 -1.97
CA ALA A 555 -26.70 22.39 -1.83
C ALA A 555 -26.25 23.53 -0.89
N VAL A 556 -26.59 23.45 0.40
CA VAL A 556 -26.09 24.38 1.40
C VAL A 556 -24.75 23.86 1.92
N ARG A 557 -23.69 24.61 1.59
CA ARG A 557 -22.35 24.69 2.18
C ARG A 557 -21.90 23.44 2.93
N ASP A 558 -21.00 22.70 2.28
CA ASP A 558 -20.10 21.75 2.91
C ASP A 558 -19.72 22.23 4.31
N VAL A 559 -20.02 21.36 5.29
CA VAL A 559 -19.35 21.31 6.58
C VAL A 559 -17.88 21.66 6.36
N VAL A 560 -17.41 22.70 7.04
CA VAL A 560 -16.02 23.18 6.99
C VAL A 560 -15.08 22.02 7.30
N LEU A 561 -14.59 21.39 6.24
CA LEU A 561 -13.33 20.66 6.24
C LEU A 561 -12.27 21.63 5.70
N PRO A 562 -11.13 21.83 6.37
CA PRO A 562 -10.15 22.82 5.97
C PRO A 562 -9.43 22.33 4.71
N SER A 563 -9.95 22.67 3.55
CA SER A 563 -9.27 22.51 2.27
C SER A 563 -9.09 23.87 1.62
N LYS A 564 -7.86 24.39 1.72
CA LYS A 564 -7.38 25.54 0.97
C LYS A 564 -7.56 25.30 -0.53
N LYS A 565 -8.45 26.07 -1.17
CA LYS A 565 -8.21 26.81 -2.44
C LYS A 565 -9.49 27.51 -2.88
N ASN A 566 -9.42 28.84 -2.95
CA ASN A 566 -10.39 29.68 -3.62
C ASN A 566 -10.47 29.29 -5.10
N SER A 567 -11.58 28.67 -5.52
CA SER A 567 -12.04 28.76 -6.90
C SER A 567 -13.52 29.07 -6.88
N VAL A 568 -13.91 30.22 -7.43
CA VAL A 568 -15.30 30.53 -7.74
C VAL A 568 -15.79 29.45 -8.72
N THR A 569 -16.55 28.48 -8.24
CA THR A 569 -17.05 27.37 -9.05
C THR A 569 -18.14 27.86 -9.99
N LYS A 570 -17.86 27.87 -11.30
CA LYS A 570 -18.93 27.88 -12.32
C LYS A 570 -19.86 26.68 -12.08
N PRO A 571 -21.20 26.82 -12.24
CA PRO A 571 -22.12 25.71 -12.08
C PRO A 571 -21.76 24.59 -13.06
N ARG A 572 -21.65 23.36 -12.56
CA ARG A 572 -21.40 22.17 -13.40
C ARG A 572 -22.56 22.01 -14.38
N ALA A 573 -22.25 21.84 -15.67
CA ALA A 573 -23.27 21.50 -16.67
C ALA A 573 -24.00 20.20 -16.26
N LYS A 574 -25.33 20.28 -16.17
CA LYS A 574 -26.21 19.13 -15.87
C LYS A 574 -26.13 18.13 -17.03
N ARG A 575 -25.99 16.83 -16.74
CA ARG A 575 -25.78 15.78 -17.76
C ARG A 575 -26.83 14.66 -17.76
N LYS A 576 -27.66 14.58 -16.71
CA LYS A 576 -28.65 13.51 -16.51
C LYS A 576 -29.99 14.11 -16.14
N GLN A 577 -31.06 13.48 -16.62
CA GLN A 577 -32.44 13.83 -16.29
C GLN A 577 -32.72 13.54 -14.81
N CYS A 578 -33.52 14.42 -14.17
CA CYS A 578 -33.93 14.27 -12.79
C CYS A 578 -35.05 13.24 -12.70
N TRP A 579 -34.74 12.12 -12.05
CA TRP A 579 -35.73 11.07 -11.83
C TRP A 579 -36.93 11.58 -11.02
N PHE A 580 -36.69 12.38 -9.96
CA PHE A 580 -37.76 12.91 -9.12
C PHE A 580 -38.66 13.88 -9.87
N HIS A 581 -38.12 14.71 -10.75
CA HIS A 581 -38.95 15.60 -11.57
C HIS A 581 -39.89 14.82 -12.49
N ARG A 582 -39.37 13.78 -13.14
CA ARG A 582 -40.08 13.03 -14.17
C ARG A 582 -41.04 11.96 -13.62
N ASN A 583 -40.68 11.31 -12.50
CA ASN A 583 -41.33 10.08 -12.05
C ASN A 583 -41.93 10.15 -10.64
N HIS A 584 -41.56 11.15 -9.82
CA HIS A 584 -42.15 11.30 -8.49
C HIS A 584 -43.56 11.92 -8.59
N PRO A 585 -44.59 11.40 -7.87
CA PRO A 585 -45.95 11.92 -7.95
C PRO A 585 -46.10 13.41 -7.64
N GLN A 586 -45.19 13.96 -6.82
CA GLN A 586 -45.16 15.37 -6.43
C GLN A 586 -44.01 16.16 -7.09
N GLY A 587 -43.35 15.59 -8.10
CA GLY A 587 -42.20 16.19 -8.76
C GLY A 587 -40.95 16.30 -7.86
N CYS A 588 -39.91 16.96 -8.38
CA CYS A 588 -38.68 17.23 -7.62
C CYS A 588 -38.94 18.29 -6.54
N PRO A 589 -38.42 18.11 -5.31
CA PRO A 589 -38.59 19.10 -4.24
C PRO A 589 -37.72 20.36 -4.43
N LEU A 590 -36.80 20.36 -5.39
CA LEU A 590 -35.91 21.49 -5.71
C LEU A 590 -36.39 22.22 -6.96
N GLN A 591 -36.10 23.52 -7.09
CA GLN A 591 -36.28 24.22 -8.35
C GLN A 591 -35.22 23.81 -9.38
N ASP A 592 -35.47 24.03 -10.68
CA ASP A 592 -34.50 23.67 -11.73
C ASP A 592 -33.14 24.34 -11.49
N GLY A 593 -33.08 25.61 -11.08
CA GLY A 593 -31.81 26.28 -10.75
C GLY A 593 -31.01 25.64 -9.59
N GLU A 594 -31.66 24.88 -8.72
CA GLU A 594 -31.10 24.31 -7.49
C GLU A 594 -30.77 22.82 -7.62
N CYS A 595 -31.47 22.12 -8.51
CA CYS A 595 -31.27 20.69 -8.74
C CYS A 595 -30.00 20.43 -9.56
N THR A 596 -29.23 19.43 -9.16
CA THR A 596 -28.01 19.00 -9.88
C THR A 596 -28.31 18.17 -11.14
N PHE A 597 -29.60 17.90 -11.41
CA PHE A 597 -30.12 17.14 -12.55
C PHE A 597 -31.05 18.00 -13.41
N ILE A 598 -31.26 17.60 -14.66
CA ILE A 598 -32.06 18.35 -15.66
C ILE A 598 -33.56 18.16 -15.35
N HIS A 599 -34.33 19.25 -15.32
CA HIS A 599 -35.81 19.24 -15.23
C HIS A 599 -36.40 19.57 -16.61
N GLU A 600 -36.25 18.65 -17.57
CA GLU A 600 -36.81 18.76 -18.93
C GLU A 600 -37.83 17.66 -19.23
#